data_AF-A0A6P1F9Y4-F1
#
_entry.id   AF-A0A6P1F9Y4-F1
#
_cell.length_a   1.000
_cell.length_b   1.000
_cell.length_c   1.000
_cell.angle_alpha   90.00
_cell.angle_beta   90.00
_cell.angle_gamma   90.00
#
_symmetry.space_group_name_H-M   'P 1'
#
loop_
_entity.id
_entity.type
_entity.pdbx_description
1 polymer ?
#
loop_
_entity_poly.entity_id
_entity_poly.type
_entity_poly.pdbx_seq_one_letter_code
_entity_poly.pdbx_strand_id
1 'polypeptide(L)'
;MDRTELATTLHALARTSLSDAVTRAVNRGDLTVAPLSVRSVSPSVGRRGGRRRAEDDTVQTSGVNAWALDDATAVALARGGILVKDPVDGVYVSPTVAELAAARDEQELAGYLADAEELIAVVLGGQSPTGA
;
A
#
# COMPACT_ATOMS: atom_id res chain seq x y z
N MET A 1 -9.71 12.23 13.72
CA MET A 1 -10.13 11.15 12.83
C MET A 1 -10.17 9.89 13.65
N ASP A 2 -11.16 9.04 13.46
CA ASP A 2 -11.15 7.71 14.06
C ASP A 2 -10.26 6.75 13.24
N ARG A 3 -9.97 5.57 13.81
CA ARG A 3 -9.14 4.55 13.17
C ARG A 3 -9.59 4.17 11.76
N THR A 4 -10.91 4.14 11.53
CA THR A 4 -11.48 3.79 10.22
C THR A 4 -11.27 4.89 9.20
N GLU A 5 -11.45 6.16 9.58
CA GLU A 5 -11.17 7.32 8.73
C GLU A 5 -9.69 7.40 8.34
N LEU A 6 -8.78 7.16 9.30
CA LEU A 6 -7.33 7.14 9.04
C LEU A 6 -6.97 6.04 8.03
N ALA A 7 -7.42 4.81 8.27
CA ALA A 7 -7.18 3.70 7.35
C ALA A 7 -7.78 3.95 5.95
N THR A 8 -8.97 4.55 5.89
CA THR A 8 -9.63 4.91 4.62
C THR A 8 -8.80 5.91 3.83
N THR A 9 -8.35 6.96 4.50
CA THR A 9 -7.56 8.04 3.90
C THR A 9 -6.22 7.51 3.39
N LEU A 10 -5.51 6.75 4.24
CA LEU A 10 -4.24 6.12 3.87
C LEU A 10 -4.40 5.18 2.68
N HIS A 11 -5.46 4.36 2.64
CA HIS A 11 -5.75 3.46 1.52
C HIS A 11 -5.99 4.23 0.22
N ALA A 12 -6.75 5.32 0.28
CA ALA A 12 -7.03 6.17 -0.87
C ALA A 12 -5.75 6.85 -1.42
N LEU A 13 -4.90 7.40 -0.54
CA LEU A 13 -3.63 8.01 -0.92
C LEU A 13 -2.67 6.98 -1.52
N ALA A 14 -2.54 5.81 -0.89
CA ALA A 14 -1.69 4.71 -1.36
C ALA A 14 -2.05 4.26 -2.77
N ARG A 15 -3.34 4.21 -3.13
CA ARG A 15 -3.79 3.82 -4.48
C ARG A 15 -3.59 4.92 -5.54
N THR A 16 -3.32 6.15 -5.13
CA THR A 16 -3.26 7.31 -6.01
C THR A 16 -1.94 8.06 -5.84
N SER A 17 -1.95 9.19 -5.14
CA SER A 17 -0.87 10.15 -5.06
C SER A 17 0.40 9.60 -4.40
N LEU A 18 0.26 8.76 -3.37
CA LEU A 18 1.41 8.24 -2.64
C LEU A 18 2.21 7.25 -3.50
N SER A 19 1.55 6.35 -4.23
CA SER A 19 2.24 5.44 -5.17
C SER A 19 3.04 6.21 -6.23
N ASP A 20 2.49 7.31 -6.77
CA ASP A 20 3.20 8.16 -7.74
C ASP A 20 4.37 8.90 -7.08
N ALA A 21 4.18 9.48 -5.89
CA ALA A 21 5.23 10.14 -5.14
C ALA A 21 6.40 9.20 -4.83
N VAL A 22 6.11 7.98 -4.33
CA VAL A 22 7.13 6.95 -4.08
C VAL A 22 7.86 6.59 -5.38
N THR A 23 7.12 6.37 -6.47
CA THR A 23 7.72 6.03 -7.78
C THR A 23 8.68 7.12 -8.26
N ARG A 24 8.28 8.39 -8.15
CA ARG A 24 9.14 9.53 -8.53
C ARG A 24 10.34 9.68 -7.61
N ALA A 25 10.17 9.53 -6.29
CA ALA A 25 11.26 9.59 -5.32
C ALA A 25 12.32 8.52 -5.62
N VAL A 26 11.89 7.29 -5.92
CA VAL A 26 12.77 6.18 -6.30
C VAL A 26 13.50 6.49 -7.61
N ASN A 27 12.80 7.01 -8.62
CA ASN A 27 13.43 7.38 -9.89
C ASN A 27 14.44 8.53 -9.77
N ARG A 28 14.30 9.40 -8.77
CA ARG A 28 15.28 10.46 -8.44
C ARG A 28 16.44 9.95 -7.59
N GLY A 29 16.33 8.75 -7.01
CA GLY A 29 17.31 8.19 -6.07
C GLY A 29 17.16 8.70 -4.63
N ASP A 30 16.05 9.40 -4.32
CA ASP A 30 15.78 9.95 -2.98
C ASP A 30 15.29 8.87 -2.00
N LEU A 31 14.77 7.76 -2.54
CA LEU A 31 14.12 6.71 -1.76
C LEU A 31 14.54 5.33 -2.26
N THR A 32 14.76 4.40 -1.32
CA THR A 32 15.06 3.00 -1.61
C THR A 32 13.83 2.12 -1.40
N VAL A 33 13.62 1.18 -2.31
CA VAL A 33 12.55 0.18 -2.23
C VAL A 33 13.12 -1.22 -2.13
N ALA A 34 12.36 -2.12 -1.52
CA ALA A 34 12.72 -3.53 -1.42
C ALA A 34 11.74 -4.39 -2.24
N PRO A 35 12.24 -5.44 -2.91
CA PRO A 35 11.37 -6.44 -3.52
C PRO A 35 10.71 -7.29 -2.44
N LEU A 36 9.39 -7.27 -2.37
CA LEU A 36 8.58 -8.06 -1.44
C LEU A 36 7.88 -9.22 -2.13
N SER A 37 7.57 -10.26 -1.36
CA SER A 37 6.63 -11.31 -1.76
C SER A 37 5.22 -10.87 -1.40
N VAL A 38 4.35 -10.77 -2.40
CA VAL A 38 2.97 -10.31 -2.24
C VAL A 38 2.00 -11.38 -2.72
N ARG A 39 1.01 -11.69 -1.90
CA ARG A 39 -0.10 -12.56 -2.25
C ARG A 39 -1.26 -11.69 -2.74
N SER A 40 -1.56 -11.81 -4.03
CA SER A 40 -2.72 -11.15 -4.63
C SER A 40 -3.85 -12.16 -4.78
N VAL A 41 -5.07 -11.77 -4.43
CA VAL A 41 -6.25 -12.55 -4.79
C VAL A 41 -6.37 -12.48 -6.31
N SER A 42 -6.29 -13.63 -7.00
CA SER A 42 -6.56 -13.63 -8.44
C SER A 42 -7.96 -13.08 -8.65
N PRO A 43 -8.16 -12.09 -9.54
CA PRO A 43 -9.50 -11.85 -10.06
C PRO A 43 -9.87 -13.11 -10.82
N SER A 44 -10.58 -14.01 -10.14
CA SER A 44 -11.02 -15.27 -10.73
C SER A 44 -11.82 -14.93 -11.99
N VAL A 45 -11.25 -15.30 -13.14
CA VAL A 45 -11.88 -15.16 -14.44
C VAL A 45 -13.13 -16.05 -14.41
N GLY A 46 -14.26 -15.41 -14.09
CA GLY A 46 -15.65 -15.86 -14.19
C GLY A 46 -15.95 -17.34 -14.14
N ARG A 47 -16.69 -17.79 -13.11
CA ARG A 47 -17.69 -18.85 -13.29
C ARG A 47 -18.95 -18.57 -12.46
N ARG A 48 -20.07 -18.37 -13.17
CA ARG A 48 -21.41 -18.54 -12.62
C ARG A 48 -21.50 -19.90 -11.94
N GLY A 49 -21.86 -19.90 -10.66
CA GLY A 49 -22.48 -21.06 -10.03
C GLY A 49 -21.71 -21.64 -8.85
N GLY A 50 -22.36 -21.59 -7.69
CA GLY A 50 -22.32 -22.71 -6.76
C GLY A 50 -21.26 -22.67 -5.65
N ARG A 51 -21.68 -22.11 -4.52
CA ARG A 51 -21.60 -22.74 -3.18
C ARG A 51 -20.21 -23.23 -2.70
N ARG A 52 -19.71 -22.50 -1.69
CA ARG A 52 -18.58 -22.72 -0.76
C ARG A 52 -17.35 -21.88 -1.10
N ARG A 53 -17.06 -20.92 -0.20
CA ARG A 53 -15.73 -20.32 -0.02
C ARG A 53 -14.76 -21.45 0.27
N ALA A 54 -14.13 -22.00 -0.76
CA ALA A 54 -13.01 -22.91 -0.66
C ALA A 54 -11.86 -22.18 -1.36
N GLU A 55 -10.83 -21.86 -0.58
CA GLU A 55 -9.50 -21.42 -1.01
C GLU A 55 -9.51 -20.46 -2.20
N ASP A 56 -9.58 -19.16 -1.92
CA ASP A 56 -9.25 -18.13 -2.92
C ASP A 56 -7.91 -18.51 -3.55
N ASP A 57 -7.90 -18.76 -4.87
CA ASP A 57 -6.69 -19.00 -5.67
C ASP A 57 -5.81 -17.74 -5.61
N THR A 58 -5.03 -17.63 -4.54
CA THR A 58 -4.12 -16.51 -4.37
C THR A 58 -2.85 -16.77 -5.17
N VAL A 59 -2.46 -15.81 -6.01
CA VAL A 59 -1.19 -15.87 -6.72
C VAL A 59 -0.17 -15.11 -5.90
N GLN A 60 0.89 -15.80 -5.50
CA GLN A 60 2.05 -15.15 -4.91
C GLN A 60 2.93 -14.58 -6.01
N THR A 61 3.05 -13.26 -6.02
CA THR A 61 3.97 -12.50 -6.87
C THR A 61 5.22 -12.21 -6.05
N SER A 62 6.37 -12.67 -6.51
CA SER A 62 7.66 -12.30 -5.93
C SER A 62 8.23 -11.08 -6.64
N GLY A 63 8.99 -10.25 -5.92
CA GLY A 63 9.69 -9.11 -6.51
C GLY A 63 8.85 -7.84 -6.65
N VAL A 64 7.76 -7.70 -5.90
CA VAL A 64 6.97 -6.46 -5.90
C VAL A 64 7.76 -5.40 -5.16
N ASN A 65 8.27 -4.40 -5.88
CA ASN A 65 8.96 -3.27 -5.27
C ASN A 65 7.99 -2.50 -4.37
N ALA A 66 8.37 -2.33 -3.12
CA ALA A 66 7.58 -1.60 -2.14
C ALA A 66 8.46 -0.70 -1.28
N TRP A 67 7.88 0.40 -0.84
CA TRP A 67 8.44 1.26 0.19
C TRP A 67 7.88 0.87 1.55
N ALA A 68 8.75 0.54 2.50
CA ALA A 68 8.34 0.16 3.85
C ALA A 68 7.98 1.42 4.67
N LEU A 69 6.79 1.40 5.28
CA LEU A 69 6.39 2.34 6.32
C LEU A 69 6.91 1.84 7.68
N ASP A 70 6.83 0.53 7.90
CA ASP A 70 7.47 -0.18 9.00
C ASP A 70 7.82 -1.63 8.57
N ASP A 71 8.23 -2.47 9.52
CA ASP A 71 8.62 -3.86 9.27
C ASP A 71 7.47 -4.76 8.75
N ALA A 72 6.22 -4.34 8.89
CA ALA A 72 5.04 -5.14 8.57
C ALA A 72 4.00 -4.40 7.69
N THR A 73 4.28 -3.18 7.26
CA THR A 73 3.42 -2.33 6.42
C THR A 73 4.26 -1.68 5.35
N ALA A 74 3.80 -1.77 4.10
CA ALA A 74 4.50 -1.19 2.97
C ALA A 74 3.52 -0.62 1.94
N VAL A 75 4.02 0.25 1.06
CA VAL A 75 3.30 0.77 -0.11
C VAL A 75 3.92 0.14 -1.34
N ALA A 76 3.14 -0.65 -2.07
CA ALA A 76 3.61 -1.25 -3.32
C ALA A 76 3.64 -0.24 -4.47
N LEU A 77 4.73 -0.24 -5.23
CA LEU A 77 4.87 0.56 -6.44
C LEU A 77 3.98 -0.01 -7.56
N ALA A 78 3.62 0.85 -8.52
CA ALA A 78 2.78 0.50 -9.68
C ALA A 78 1.35 0.04 -9.33
N ARG A 79 0.64 0.81 -8.49
CA ARG A 79 -0.79 0.66 -8.14
C ARG A 79 -1.11 -0.42 -7.11
N GLY A 80 -0.15 -0.87 -6.32
CA GLY A 80 -0.35 -1.97 -5.36
C GLY A 80 -1.06 -1.56 -4.06
N GLY A 81 -1.11 -0.26 -3.74
CA GLY A 81 -1.75 0.23 -2.51
C GLY A 81 -0.98 -0.18 -1.26
N ILE A 82 -1.65 -0.09 -0.10
CA ILE A 82 -1.09 -0.57 1.16
C ILE A 82 -0.96 -2.09 1.13
N LEU A 83 0.12 -2.57 1.72
CA LEU A 83 0.41 -3.96 1.98
C LEU A 83 0.63 -4.17 3.48
N VAL A 84 0.12 -5.27 4.00
CA VAL A 84 0.36 -5.72 5.38
C VAL A 84 0.96 -7.12 5.36
N LYS A 85 1.98 -7.33 6.17
CA LYS A 85 2.66 -8.63 6.30
C LYS A 85 1.79 -9.58 7.12
N ASP A 86 1.51 -10.76 6.55
CA ASP A 86 0.85 -11.83 7.28
C ASP A 86 1.81 -12.40 8.34
N PRO A 87 1.45 -12.43 9.63
CA PRO A 87 2.32 -12.93 10.69
C PRO A 87 2.56 -14.45 10.61
N VAL A 88 1.74 -15.20 9.88
CA VAL A 88 1.83 -16.67 9.80
C VAL A 88 2.96 -17.10 8.88
N ASP A 89 3.06 -16.49 7.69
CA ASP A 89 4.00 -16.90 6.64
C ASP A 89 4.95 -15.78 6.19
N GLY A 90 4.78 -14.56 6.71
CA GLY A 90 5.62 -13.41 6.39
C GLY A 90 5.40 -12.81 5.01
N VAL A 91 4.37 -13.26 4.27
CA VAL A 91 4.03 -12.77 2.94
C VAL A 91 3.13 -11.54 3.06
N TYR A 92 3.34 -10.54 2.22
CA TYR A 92 2.52 -9.34 2.23
C TYR A 92 1.21 -9.55 1.47
N VAL A 93 0.11 -9.00 1.97
CA VAL A 93 -1.21 -9.02 1.34
C VAL A 93 -1.75 -7.61 1.20
N SER A 94 -2.64 -7.37 0.24
CA SER A 94 -3.37 -6.11 0.14
C SER A 94 -4.61 -6.15 1.04
N PRO A 95 -4.62 -5.46 2.21
CA PRO A 95 -5.76 -5.46 3.09
C PRO A 95 -6.91 -4.60 2.53
N THR A 96 -8.11 -4.93 2.93
CA THR A 96 -9.24 -4.01 2.93
C THR A 96 -9.04 -2.91 3.98
N VAL A 97 -9.82 -1.82 3.90
CA VAL A 97 -9.79 -0.74 4.90
C VAL A 97 -10.08 -1.29 6.31
N ALA A 98 -11.05 -2.20 6.43
CA ALA A 98 -11.42 -2.78 7.72
C ALA A 98 -10.30 -3.65 8.30
N GLU A 99 -9.60 -4.42 7.47
CA GLU A 99 -8.46 -5.23 7.89
C GLU A 99 -7.27 -4.36 8.27
N LEU A 100 -7.00 -3.28 7.54
CA LEU A 100 -5.95 -2.31 7.89
C LEU A 100 -6.26 -1.63 9.23
N ALA A 101 -7.49 -1.14 9.40
CA ALA A 101 -7.94 -0.56 10.65
C ALA A 101 -7.87 -1.57 11.80
N ALA A 102 -8.14 -2.86 11.56
CA ALA A 102 -8.02 -3.89 12.59
C ALA A 102 -6.57 -4.24 12.94
N ALA A 103 -5.67 -4.22 11.95
CA ALA A 103 -4.27 -4.62 12.07
C ALA A 103 -3.38 -3.55 12.74
N ARG A 104 -3.80 -2.28 12.71
CA ARG A 104 -3.01 -1.15 13.21
C ARG A 104 -3.77 -0.31 14.21
N ASP A 105 -3.05 0.27 15.15
CA ASP A 105 -3.64 1.22 16.08
C ASP A 105 -3.76 2.63 15.47
N GLU A 106 -4.46 3.52 16.18
CA GLU A 106 -4.73 4.87 15.69
C GLU A 106 -3.45 5.70 15.54
N GLN A 107 -2.48 5.51 16.43
CA GLN A 107 -1.23 6.28 16.42
C GLN A 107 -0.33 5.84 15.27
N GLU A 108 -0.23 4.52 15.02
CA GLU A 108 0.48 3.98 13.85
C GLU A 108 -0.11 4.53 12.55
N LEU A 109 -1.43 4.46 12.38
CA LEU A 109 -2.10 4.94 11.17
C LEU A 109 -1.93 6.44 10.96
N ALA A 110 -1.99 7.23 12.05
CA ALA A 110 -1.74 8.66 11.99
C ALA A 110 -0.30 8.97 11.58
N GLY A 111 0.68 8.21 12.10
CA GLY A 111 2.09 8.31 11.72
C GLY A 111 2.30 8.01 10.23
N TYR A 112 1.77 6.89 9.74
CA TYR A 112 1.87 6.54 8.33
C TYR A 112 1.21 7.57 7.41
N LEU A 113 0.10 8.16 7.84
CA LEU A 113 -0.57 9.21 7.09
C LEU A 113 0.30 10.47 7.02
N ALA A 114 0.91 10.88 8.13
CA ALA A 114 1.82 12.03 8.16
C ALA A 114 3.03 11.82 7.24
N ASP A 115 3.68 10.65 7.31
CA ASP A 115 4.82 10.29 6.44
C ASP A 115 4.41 10.30 4.95
N ALA A 116 3.22 9.78 4.66
CA ALA A 116 2.67 9.77 3.30
C ALA A 116 2.41 11.18 2.77
N GLU A 117 1.80 12.04 3.59
CA GLU A 117 1.51 13.44 3.24
C GLU A 117 2.79 14.26 3.06
N GLU A 118 3.79 14.07 3.94
CA GLU A 118 5.10 14.72 3.80
C GLU A 118 5.77 14.31 2.49
N LEU A 119 5.84 13.02 2.19
CA LEU A 119 6.44 12.53 0.95
C LEU A 119 5.71 13.10 -0.28
N ILE A 120 4.37 13.11 -0.26
CA ILE A 120 3.56 13.69 -1.34
C ILE A 120 3.89 15.18 -1.49
N ALA A 121 3.96 15.94 -0.41
CA ALA A 121 4.24 17.37 -0.44
C ALA A 121 5.66 17.65 -0.99
N VAL A 122 6.67 16.91 -0.54
CA VAL A 122 8.06 17.07 -0.99
C VAL A 122 8.20 16.69 -2.47
N VAL A 123 7.58 15.60 -2.92
CA VAL A 123 7.79 15.07 -4.27
C VAL A 123 6.88 15.73 -5.31
N LEU A 124 5.61 15.95 -4.97
CA LEU A 124 4.59 16.47 -5.89
C LEU A 124 4.35 17.97 -5.68
N GLY A 125 4.42 18.46 -4.44
CA GLY A 125 4.26 19.89 -4.10
C GLY A 125 5.47 20.76 -4.44
N GLY A 126 6.66 20.17 -4.62
CA GLY A 126 7.88 20.86 -5.05
C GLY A 126 7.88 21.30 -6.53
N GLN A 127 6.86 20.98 -7.32
CA GLN A 127 6.64 21.56 -8.64
C GLN A 127 5.99 22.95 -8.51
N SER A 128 6.69 23.90 -7.88
CA SER A 128 6.44 25.30 -8.21
C SER A 128 6.88 25.49 -9.66
N PRO A 129 6.00 25.94 -10.59
CA PRO A 129 6.44 26.26 -11.93
C PRO A 129 7.49 27.36 -11.80
N THR A 130 8.73 27.00 -12.11
CA THR A 130 9.75 28.00 -12.38
C THR A 130 9.40 28.60 -13.73
N GLY A 131 9.08 29.89 -13.74
CA GLY A 131 9.03 30.69 -14.95
C GLY A 131 7.83 31.63 -14.95
N ALA A 132 7.97 32.88 -15.35
CA ALA A 132 9.11 33.66 -15.80
C ALA A 132 8.63 35.11 -15.87
#